data_AF-A0A2V5LT29-F1
#
_entry.id   AF-A0A2V5LT29-F1
#
_cell.length_a   1.000
_cell.length_b   1.000
_cell.length_c   1.000
_cell.angle_alpha   90.00
_cell.angle_beta   90.00
_cell.angle_gamma   90.00
#
_symmetry.space_group_name_H-M   'P 1'
#
loop_
_entity.id
_entity.type
_entity.pdbx_description
1 polymer ?
#
loop_
_entity_poly.entity_id
_entity_poly.type
_entity_poly.pdbx_seq_one_letter_code
_entity_poly.pdbx_strand_id
1 'polypeptide(L)'
;MIARWLLVAGLLAISVDQLFAVNEVALPGMGTVDAGDAAPYLSQALEYRRLGFNEWEIAELENAIGHARDPKVKAICYAYCGGAYSRVKRYDKAMRNYEEALKLDPEALAYFERGMKISPHHDELLNSFAWFRSTCPDRSFRNGIEATRMAKEACERTKWRNVNVIDTLAAAEAEAGYFEAAASVDAKILEHKDLTNLGRKEIEERVQQYKNHEAFRRSIR
;
A
#
# COMPACT_ATOMS: atom_id res chain seq x y z
N MET A 1 -54.44 30.91 10.70
CA MET A 1 -53.09 31.18 10.16
C MET A 1 -52.09 30.14 10.68
N ILE A 2 -52.14 28.89 10.21
CA ILE A 2 -51.16 27.85 10.59
C ILE A 2 -50.82 27.00 9.35
N ALA A 3 -50.35 27.65 8.28
CA ALA A 3 -49.94 26.96 7.08
C ALA A 3 -48.80 27.72 6.39
N ARG A 4 -47.61 27.75 7.01
CA ARG A 4 -46.36 28.11 6.32
C ARG A 4 -45.10 27.68 7.07
N TRP A 5 -45.04 26.41 7.48
CA TRP A 5 -43.80 25.79 7.99
C TRP A 5 -43.45 24.45 7.32
N LEU A 6 -44.10 24.10 6.19
CA LEU A 6 -43.89 22.83 5.48
C LEU A 6 -42.96 22.90 4.25
N LEU A 7 -42.08 23.89 4.15
CA LEU A 7 -41.17 24.01 2.99
C LEU A 7 -39.68 24.06 3.33
N VAL A 8 -39.28 23.70 4.56
CA VAL A 8 -37.86 23.48 4.89
C VAL A 8 -37.59 22.02 5.32
N ALA A 9 -38.62 21.20 5.52
CA ALA A 9 -38.48 19.80 5.93
C ALA A 9 -38.31 18.82 4.75
N GLY A 10 -37.63 19.24 3.67
CA GLY A 10 -37.50 18.47 2.42
C GLY A 10 -36.09 18.03 2.05
N LEU A 11 -35.07 18.33 2.85
CA LEU A 11 -33.66 18.15 2.42
C LEU A 11 -32.73 17.44 3.39
N LEU A 12 -33.18 16.96 4.55
CA LEU A 12 -32.30 16.25 5.49
C LEU A 12 -33.00 15.07 6.13
N ALA A 13 -33.25 14.04 5.31
CA ALA A 13 -33.49 12.69 5.81
C ALA A 13 -32.63 11.71 5.00
N ILE A 14 -31.33 11.99 4.94
CA ILE A 14 -30.35 10.91 4.72
C ILE A 14 -30.47 10.07 5.98
N SER A 15 -30.96 8.83 5.88
CA SER A 15 -31.00 7.93 7.03
C SER A 15 -29.57 7.77 7.57
N VAL A 16 -29.42 7.60 8.88
CA VAL A 16 -28.08 7.39 9.49
C VAL A 16 -27.37 6.22 8.79
N ASP A 17 -28.12 5.21 8.34
CA ASP A 17 -27.64 4.09 7.51
C ASP A 17 -27.07 4.49 6.14
N GLN A 18 -27.61 5.53 5.50
CA GLN A 18 -27.04 6.10 4.27
C GLN A 18 -25.81 6.96 4.55
N LEU A 19 -25.69 7.54 5.75
CA LEU A 19 -24.51 8.32 6.16
C LEU A 19 -23.27 7.43 6.33
N PHE A 20 -23.45 6.19 6.79
CA PHE A 20 -22.35 5.22 6.93
C PHE A 20 -21.79 4.75 5.58
N ALA A 21 -22.63 4.58 4.56
CA ALA A 21 -22.19 4.11 3.24
C ALA A 21 -21.30 5.13 2.47
N VAL A 22 -21.42 6.44 2.76
CA VAL A 22 -20.61 7.48 2.08
C VAL A 22 -19.20 7.57 2.63
N ASN A 23 -18.99 7.11 3.87
CA ASN A 23 -17.72 7.21 4.57
C ASN A 23 -16.87 5.95 4.40
N GLU A 24 -17.46 4.84 3.96
CA GLU A 24 -16.74 3.60 3.72
C GLU A 24 -16.00 3.60 2.38
N VAL A 25 -14.72 3.23 2.41
CA VAL A 25 -13.87 3.09 1.23
C VAL A 25 -13.36 1.66 1.15
N ALA A 26 -13.60 1.02 0.00
CA ALA A 26 -13.03 -0.29 -0.30
C ALA A 26 -11.57 -0.14 -0.77
N LEU A 27 -10.63 -0.57 0.07
CA LEU A 27 -9.21 -0.54 -0.22
C LEU A 27 -8.75 -1.93 -0.73
N PRO A 28 -8.07 -2.00 -1.88
CA PRO A 28 -7.62 -3.28 -2.44
C PRO A 28 -6.71 -4.05 -1.46
N GLY A 29 -7.07 -5.29 -1.13
CA GLY A 29 -6.30 -6.11 -0.18
C GLY A 29 -6.49 -5.76 1.30
N MET A 30 -7.16 -4.64 1.64
CA MET A 30 -7.41 -4.20 3.01
C MET A 30 -8.89 -4.33 3.46
N GLY A 31 -9.83 -4.52 2.53
CA GLY A 31 -11.26 -4.55 2.83
C GLY A 31 -11.86 -3.14 2.90
N THR A 32 -13.01 -2.98 3.53
CA THR A 32 -13.66 -1.67 3.71
C THR A 32 -13.15 -0.97 4.96
N VAL A 33 -12.89 0.33 4.86
CA VAL A 33 -12.51 1.20 5.99
C VAL A 33 -13.46 2.38 6.08
N ASP A 34 -13.86 2.77 7.29
CA ASP A 34 -14.56 4.03 7.51
C ASP A 34 -13.52 5.17 7.50
N ALA A 35 -13.50 5.93 6.40
CA ALA A 35 -12.58 7.04 6.19
C ALA A 35 -13.19 8.41 6.57
N GLY A 36 -14.44 8.44 7.06
CA GLY A 36 -15.14 9.68 7.41
C GLY A 36 -15.05 10.75 6.32
N ASP A 37 -14.71 11.98 6.71
CA ASP A 37 -14.58 13.12 5.78
C ASP A 37 -13.49 12.94 4.70
N ALA A 38 -12.56 11.99 4.87
CA ALA A 38 -11.55 11.67 3.86
C ALA A 38 -12.06 10.72 2.76
N ALA A 39 -13.20 10.06 2.98
CA ALA A 39 -13.74 9.03 2.09
C ALA A 39 -13.92 9.45 0.61
N PRO A 40 -14.50 10.62 0.27
CA PRO A 40 -14.70 10.99 -1.13
C PRO A 40 -13.35 11.16 -1.85
N TYR A 41 -12.39 11.82 -1.19
CA TYR A 41 -11.06 12.06 -1.72
C TYR A 41 -10.28 10.76 -1.90
N LEU A 42 -10.30 9.88 -0.88
CA LEU A 42 -9.62 8.60 -0.94
C LEU A 42 -10.21 7.69 -2.03
N SER A 43 -11.54 7.65 -2.16
CA SER A 43 -12.22 6.89 -3.22
C SER A 43 -11.83 7.38 -4.61
N GLN A 44 -11.83 8.71 -4.81
CA GLN A 44 -11.45 9.32 -6.09
C GLN A 44 -9.97 9.08 -6.41
N ALA A 45 -9.08 9.15 -5.42
CA ALA A 45 -7.68 8.81 -5.58
C ALA A 45 -7.48 7.37 -6.08
N LEU A 46 -8.20 6.40 -5.52
CA LEU A 46 -8.11 4.99 -5.94
C LEU A 46 -8.60 4.80 -7.37
N GLU A 47 -9.61 5.56 -7.80
CA GLU A 47 -10.08 5.55 -9.19
C GLU A 47 -9.01 6.14 -10.13
N TYR A 48 -8.42 7.29 -9.78
CA TYR A 48 -7.32 7.85 -10.55
C TYR A 48 -6.10 6.93 -10.62
N ARG A 49 -5.79 6.22 -9.52
CA ARG A 49 -4.76 5.18 -9.50
C ARG A 49 -5.06 4.07 -10.50
N ARG A 50 -6.31 3.58 -10.54
CA ARG A 50 -6.75 2.55 -11.47
C ARG A 50 -6.64 3.01 -12.93
N LEU A 51 -6.95 4.28 -13.20
CA LEU A 51 -6.84 4.89 -14.52
C LEU A 51 -5.40 5.30 -14.89
N GLY A 52 -4.46 5.24 -13.94
CA GLY A 52 -3.06 5.61 -14.14
C GLY A 52 -2.78 7.12 -14.08
N PHE A 53 -3.73 7.94 -13.63
CA PHE A 53 -3.60 9.39 -13.52
C PHE A 53 -2.87 9.79 -12.23
N ASN A 54 -1.57 9.50 -12.16
CA ASN A 54 -0.79 9.61 -10.92
C ASN A 54 -0.77 11.02 -10.29
N GLU A 55 -0.72 12.11 -11.06
CA GLU A 55 -0.72 13.47 -10.47
C GLU A 55 -2.08 13.84 -9.87
N TRP A 56 -3.17 13.36 -10.47
CA TRP A 56 -4.54 13.58 -9.96
C TRP A 56 -4.79 12.73 -8.72
N GLU A 57 -4.31 11.48 -8.73
CA GLU A 57 -4.29 10.63 -7.54
C GLU A 57 -3.55 11.31 -6.38
N ILE A 58 -2.36 11.88 -6.62
CA ILE A 58 -1.59 12.57 -5.57
C ILE A 58 -2.40 13.74 -4.99
N ALA A 59 -3.01 14.56 -5.84
CA ALA A 59 -3.82 15.69 -5.39
C ALA A 59 -4.97 15.24 -4.47
N GLU A 60 -5.69 14.18 -4.85
CA GLU A 60 -6.79 13.67 -4.03
C GLU A 60 -6.30 12.97 -2.76
N LEU A 61 -5.13 12.33 -2.77
CA LEU A 61 -4.52 11.80 -1.56
C LEU A 61 -4.10 12.90 -0.58
N GLU A 62 -3.58 14.03 -1.08
CA GLU A 62 -3.27 15.19 -0.25
C GLU A 62 -4.53 15.83 0.35
N ASN A 63 -5.63 15.89 -0.43
CA ASN A 63 -6.94 16.27 0.10
C ASN A 63 -7.42 15.30 1.18
N ALA A 64 -7.32 13.99 0.94
CA ALA A 64 -7.70 12.96 1.91
C ALA A 64 -6.92 13.09 3.22
N ILE A 65 -5.60 13.32 3.16
CA ILE A 65 -4.75 13.56 4.34
C ILE A 65 -5.25 14.78 5.14
N GLY A 66 -5.62 15.86 4.46
CA GLY A 66 -6.14 17.08 5.08
C GLY A 66 -7.48 16.88 5.81
N HIS A 67 -8.32 15.96 5.33
CA HIS A 67 -9.65 15.70 5.88
C HIS A 67 -9.70 14.48 6.82
N ALA A 68 -8.66 13.65 6.84
CA ALA A 68 -8.57 12.50 7.74
C ALA A 68 -8.45 12.97 9.20
N ARG A 69 -9.46 12.66 10.02
CA ARG A 69 -9.43 12.94 11.47
C ARG A 69 -8.84 11.77 12.26
N ASP A 70 -9.14 10.54 11.85
CA ASP A 70 -8.58 9.34 12.46
C ASP A 70 -7.10 9.20 12.06
N PRO A 71 -6.17 9.11 13.02
CA PRO A 71 -4.75 8.83 12.76
C PRO A 71 -4.50 7.59 11.88
N LYS A 72 -5.31 6.54 12.00
CA LYS A 72 -5.15 5.31 11.20
C LYS A 72 -5.55 5.53 9.74
N VAL A 73 -6.67 6.21 9.50
CA VAL A 73 -7.07 6.64 8.15
C VAL A 73 -6.02 7.57 7.56
N LYS A 74 -5.51 8.51 8.36
CA LYS A 74 -4.46 9.43 7.93
C LYS A 74 -3.18 8.69 7.55
N ALA A 75 -2.77 7.69 8.33
CA ALA A 75 -1.63 6.83 8.03
C ALA A 75 -1.82 6.08 6.70
N ILE A 76 -3.02 5.55 6.43
CA ILE A 76 -3.37 4.94 5.13
C ILE A 76 -3.20 5.96 4.00
N CYS A 77 -3.76 7.17 4.13
CA CYS A 77 -3.63 8.18 3.08
C CYS A 77 -2.16 8.56 2.81
N TYR A 78 -1.35 8.70 3.86
CA TYR A 78 0.10 8.90 3.72
C TYR A 78 0.78 7.72 3.01
N ALA A 79 0.43 6.47 3.32
CA ALA A 79 0.96 5.27 2.68
C ALA A 79 0.70 5.26 1.16
N TYR A 80 -0.56 5.49 0.79
CA TYR A 80 -0.97 5.58 -0.61
C TYR A 80 -0.26 6.75 -1.32
N CYS A 81 -0.12 7.89 -0.64
CA CYS A 81 0.59 9.06 -1.18
C CYS A 81 2.08 8.76 -1.40
N GLY A 82 2.72 8.03 -0.48
CA GLY A 82 4.10 7.54 -0.61
C GLY A 82 4.27 6.64 -1.83
N GLY A 83 3.33 5.72 -2.05
CA GLY A 83 3.27 4.88 -3.25
C GLY A 83 3.12 5.68 -4.54
N ALA A 84 2.23 6.67 -4.56
CA ALA A 84 1.99 7.53 -5.71
C ALA A 84 3.21 8.39 -6.05
N TYR A 85 3.82 9.02 -5.04
CA TYR A 85 5.06 9.77 -5.20
C TYR A 85 6.22 8.89 -5.69
N SER A 86 6.28 7.64 -5.25
CA SER A 86 7.28 6.69 -5.72
C SER A 86 7.09 6.34 -7.21
N ARG A 87 5.85 6.27 -7.72
CA ARG A 87 5.59 6.01 -9.15
C ARG A 87 5.97 7.18 -10.04
N VAL A 88 5.76 8.42 -9.57
CA VAL A 88 6.19 9.65 -10.29
C VAL A 88 7.64 10.04 -10.01
N LYS A 89 8.44 9.12 -9.45
CA LYS A 89 9.89 9.28 -9.24
C LYS A 89 10.28 10.42 -8.28
N ARG A 90 9.33 10.91 -7.47
CA ARG A 90 9.58 11.91 -6.41
C ARG A 90 9.93 11.18 -5.11
N TYR A 91 11.10 10.52 -5.09
CA TYR A 91 11.47 9.59 -4.02
C TYR A 91 11.62 10.24 -2.64
N ASP A 92 12.12 11.48 -2.55
CA ASP A 92 12.17 12.22 -1.29
C ASP A 92 10.78 12.36 -0.66
N LYS A 93 9.79 12.74 -1.49
CA LYS A 93 8.41 12.87 -1.05
C LYS A 93 7.83 11.50 -0.69
N ALA A 94 8.14 10.46 -1.46
CA ALA A 94 7.72 9.11 -1.17
C ALA A 94 8.20 8.65 0.22
N MET A 95 9.51 8.81 0.49
CA MET A 95 10.12 8.46 1.77
C MET A 95 9.44 9.19 2.93
N ARG A 96 9.31 10.53 2.83
CA ARG A 96 8.66 11.33 3.90
C ARG A 96 7.23 10.87 4.18
N ASN A 97 6.44 10.58 3.13
CA ASN A 97 5.07 10.10 3.31
C ASN A 97 5.02 8.72 3.98
N TYR A 98 5.93 7.80 3.61
CA TYR A 98 6.03 6.51 4.31
C TYR A 98 6.44 6.70 5.78
N GLU A 99 7.39 7.60 6.08
CA GLU A 99 7.78 7.92 7.45
C GLU A 99 6.63 8.53 8.26
N GLU A 100 5.83 9.43 7.69
CA GLU A 100 4.66 9.99 8.35
C GLU A 100 3.56 8.93 8.59
N ALA A 101 3.33 8.03 7.62
CA ALA A 101 2.41 6.91 7.80
C ALA A 101 2.84 6.03 9.00
N LEU A 102 4.12 5.72 9.06
CA LEU A 102 4.74 4.93 10.12
C LEU A 102 4.77 5.62 11.49
N LYS A 103 4.82 6.96 11.53
CA LYS A 103 4.71 7.74 12.77
C LYS A 103 3.28 7.78 13.31
N LEU A 104 2.28 7.83 12.42
CA LEU A 104 0.87 7.93 12.79
C LEU A 104 0.23 6.60 13.12
N ASP A 105 0.76 5.53 12.52
CA ASP A 105 0.53 4.18 12.95
C ASP A 105 1.86 3.59 13.44
N PRO A 106 2.37 3.98 14.63
CA PRO A 106 3.56 3.35 15.20
C PRO A 106 3.33 1.87 15.43
N GLU A 107 2.08 1.41 15.54
CA GLU A 107 1.76 -0.02 15.60
C GLU A 107 2.30 -0.72 14.34
N ALA A 108 2.37 -0.02 13.21
CA ALA A 108 2.97 -0.50 11.98
C ALA A 108 4.48 -0.83 12.07
N LEU A 109 5.19 -0.17 12.99
CA LEU A 109 6.60 -0.44 13.29
C LEU A 109 6.80 -1.14 14.64
N ALA A 110 5.94 -0.96 15.64
CA ALA A 110 6.12 -1.49 16.99
C ALA A 110 5.85 -3.01 17.06
N TYR A 111 5.23 -3.60 16.04
CA TYR A 111 5.18 -5.06 15.88
C TYR A 111 6.49 -5.68 15.37
N PHE A 112 7.38 -4.88 14.78
CA PHE A 112 8.76 -5.26 14.39
C PHE A 112 9.45 -6.06 15.48
N GLU A 113 9.25 -5.65 16.73
CA GLU A 113 9.97 -6.19 17.89
C GLU A 113 9.16 -7.21 18.69
N ARG A 114 7.83 -7.33 18.47
CA ARG A 114 6.93 -8.06 19.38
C ARG A 114 6.12 -9.19 18.77
N GLY A 115 6.11 -9.38 17.44
CA GLY A 115 5.53 -10.57 16.81
C GLY A 115 4.03 -10.80 17.10
N MET A 116 3.26 -9.73 17.28
CA MET A 116 1.82 -9.80 17.61
C MET A 116 0.92 -9.52 16.38
N LYS A 117 -0.24 -10.18 16.37
CA LYS A 117 -1.19 -10.24 15.24
C LYS A 117 -2.21 -9.11 15.34
N ILE A 118 -2.14 -8.10 14.45
CA ILE A 118 -3.19 -7.06 14.29
C ILE A 118 -3.45 -6.74 12.80
N SER A 119 -4.72 -6.39 12.54
CA SER A 119 -5.47 -5.96 11.35
C SER A 119 -4.88 -6.07 9.92
N PRO A 120 -5.68 -6.52 8.92
CA PRO A 120 -5.28 -6.56 7.49
C PRO A 120 -4.82 -5.24 6.88
N HIS A 121 -5.21 -4.10 7.46
CA HIS A 121 -4.85 -2.75 6.98
C HIS A 121 -3.34 -2.48 6.94
N HIS A 122 -2.56 -3.27 7.67
CA HIS A 122 -1.15 -3.03 7.92
C HIS A 122 -0.22 -3.69 6.88
N ASP A 123 -0.65 -4.82 6.30
CA ASP A 123 0.20 -5.64 5.41
C ASP A 123 0.51 -4.93 4.07
N GLU A 124 -0.45 -4.18 3.52
CA GLU A 124 -0.24 -3.45 2.24
C GLU A 124 0.69 -2.23 2.41
N LEU A 125 0.68 -1.56 3.57
CA LEU A 125 1.63 -0.50 3.89
C LEU A 125 3.06 -1.06 3.98
N LEU A 126 3.26 -2.13 4.76
CA LEU A 126 4.56 -2.78 4.89
C LEU A 126 5.07 -3.27 3.53
N ASN A 127 4.19 -3.89 2.75
CA ASN A 127 4.53 -4.35 1.41
C ASN A 127 4.98 -3.20 0.50
N SER A 128 4.21 -2.12 0.45
CA SER A 128 4.50 -0.97 -0.42
C SER A 128 5.81 -0.28 -0.02
N PHE A 129 6.06 -0.13 1.28
CA PHE A 129 7.28 0.48 1.78
C PHE A 129 8.49 -0.44 1.61
N ALA A 130 8.36 -1.73 1.91
CA ALA A 130 9.42 -2.73 1.67
C ALA A 130 9.77 -2.77 0.19
N TRP A 131 8.78 -2.82 -0.71
CA TRP A 131 9.01 -2.75 -2.14
C TRP A 131 9.79 -1.49 -2.55
N PHE A 132 9.45 -0.33 -1.96
CA PHE A 132 10.20 0.90 -2.18
C PHE A 132 11.65 0.80 -1.69
N ARG A 133 11.88 0.34 -0.46
CA ARG A 133 13.21 0.15 0.13
C ARG A 133 14.04 -0.93 -0.57
N SER A 134 13.43 -1.87 -1.29
CA SER A 134 14.16 -2.89 -2.07
C SER A 134 14.50 -2.43 -3.48
N THR A 135 13.53 -1.85 -4.19
CA THR A 135 13.58 -1.72 -5.65
C THR A 135 13.79 -0.29 -6.15
N CYS A 136 13.83 0.71 -5.26
CA CYS A 136 14.02 2.11 -5.65
C CYS A 136 15.26 2.25 -6.55
N PRO A 137 15.16 2.92 -7.72
CA PRO A 137 16.32 3.10 -8.61
C PRO A 137 17.45 3.89 -7.94
N ASP A 138 17.10 4.87 -7.12
CA ASP A 138 18.06 5.64 -6.34
C ASP A 138 18.52 4.84 -5.11
N ARG A 139 19.84 4.65 -5.01
CA ARG A 139 20.48 3.86 -3.96
C ARG A 139 20.29 4.45 -2.57
N SER A 140 20.18 5.77 -2.46
CA SER A 140 20.07 6.45 -1.16
C SER A 140 18.81 6.05 -0.38
N PHE A 141 17.75 5.64 -1.09
CA PHE A 141 16.50 5.20 -0.47
C PHE A 141 16.41 3.69 -0.30
N ARG A 142 17.40 2.91 -0.73
CA ARG A 142 17.37 1.46 -0.57
C ARG A 142 17.90 1.00 0.79
N ASN A 143 17.28 -0.04 1.33
CA ASN A 143 17.73 -0.75 2.52
C ASN A 143 17.16 -2.18 2.51
N GLY A 144 17.92 -3.12 1.95
CA GLY A 144 17.49 -4.52 1.82
C GLY A 144 17.22 -5.18 3.17
N ILE A 145 18.05 -4.93 4.19
CA ILE A 145 17.89 -5.56 5.51
C ILE A 145 16.56 -5.16 6.17
N GLU A 146 16.27 -3.86 6.17
CA GLU A 146 15.01 -3.34 6.70
C GLU A 146 13.81 -3.82 5.88
N ALA A 147 13.93 -3.81 4.56
CA ALA A 147 12.89 -4.27 3.65
C ALA A 147 12.59 -5.77 3.82
N THR A 148 13.61 -6.61 3.97
CA THR A 148 13.46 -8.08 4.15
C THR A 148 12.67 -8.35 5.41
N ARG A 149 12.99 -7.64 6.50
CA ARG A 149 12.29 -7.81 7.76
C ARG A 149 10.82 -7.39 7.67
N MET A 150 10.51 -6.26 7.05
CA MET A 150 9.13 -5.81 6.80
C MET A 150 8.35 -6.80 5.92
N ALA A 151 8.95 -7.23 4.80
CA ALA A 151 8.30 -8.12 3.85
C ALA A 151 8.10 -9.54 4.41
N LYS A 152 9.04 -10.05 5.19
CA LYS A 152 8.94 -11.38 5.83
C LYS A 152 7.79 -11.41 6.83
N GLU A 153 7.64 -10.38 7.65
CA GLU A 153 6.55 -10.27 8.59
C GLU A 153 5.18 -10.22 7.88
N ALA A 154 5.08 -9.43 6.80
CA ALA A 154 3.88 -9.39 5.97
C ALA A 154 3.58 -10.76 5.32
N CYS A 155 4.61 -11.53 4.92
CA CYS A 155 4.44 -12.91 4.45
C CYS A 155 3.88 -13.84 5.55
N GLU A 156 4.41 -13.76 6.77
CA GLU A 156 3.95 -14.57 7.91
C GLU A 156 2.49 -14.27 8.27
N ARG A 157 2.09 -12.99 8.25
CA ARG A 157 0.71 -12.54 8.53
C ARG A 157 -0.27 -12.99 7.46
N THR A 158 0.10 -12.86 6.19
CA THR A 158 -0.69 -13.36 5.06
C THR A 158 -0.65 -14.89 4.94
N LYS A 159 0.08 -15.58 5.84
CA LYS A 159 0.29 -17.03 5.82
C LYS A 159 0.86 -17.51 4.48
N TRP A 160 1.73 -16.71 3.87
CA TRP A 160 2.34 -17.01 2.57
C TRP A 160 1.31 -17.24 1.45
N ARG A 161 0.19 -16.51 1.50
CA ARG A 161 -0.88 -16.60 0.47
C ARG A 161 -0.92 -15.42 -0.48
N ASN A 162 -0.35 -14.28 -0.10
CA ASN A 162 -0.35 -13.09 -0.94
C ASN A 162 0.91 -13.06 -1.81
N VAL A 163 0.78 -13.42 -3.08
CA VAL A 163 1.90 -13.47 -4.03
C VAL A 163 2.67 -12.15 -4.15
N ASN A 164 1.99 -11.01 -4.04
CA ASN A 164 2.62 -9.68 -4.14
C ASN A 164 3.57 -9.40 -2.96
N VAL A 165 3.25 -9.96 -1.79
CA VAL A 165 4.06 -9.81 -0.58
C VAL A 165 5.26 -10.75 -0.60
N ILE A 166 5.06 -11.96 -1.11
CA ILE A 166 6.13 -12.95 -1.30
C ILE A 166 7.14 -12.45 -2.35
N ASP A 167 6.63 -11.87 -3.44
CA ASP A 167 7.43 -11.20 -4.46
C ASP A 167 8.31 -10.09 -3.84
N THR A 168 7.69 -9.23 -3.03
CA THR A 168 8.40 -8.14 -2.36
C THR A 168 9.48 -8.65 -1.41
N LEU A 169 9.25 -9.78 -0.73
CA LEU A 169 10.26 -10.44 0.09
C LEU A 169 11.45 -10.89 -0.76
N ALA A 170 11.23 -11.52 -1.91
CA ALA A 170 12.31 -11.94 -2.78
C ALA A 170 13.14 -10.74 -3.27
N ALA A 171 12.48 -9.65 -3.68
CA ALA A 171 13.17 -8.42 -4.06
C ALA A 171 13.98 -7.81 -2.90
N ALA A 172 13.47 -7.90 -1.67
CA ALA A 172 14.18 -7.43 -0.49
C ALA A 172 15.39 -8.29 -0.14
N GLU A 173 15.24 -9.61 -0.16
CA GLU A 173 16.34 -10.56 0.06
C GLU A 173 17.45 -10.36 -0.98
N ALA A 174 17.10 -10.14 -2.25
CA ALA A 174 18.08 -9.83 -3.29
C ALA A 174 18.81 -8.50 -3.01
N GLU A 175 18.11 -7.45 -2.55
CA GLU A 175 18.76 -6.19 -2.15
C GLU A 175 19.70 -6.35 -0.95
N ALA A 176 19.36 -7.25 -0.03
CA ALA A 176 20.22 -7.61 1.11
C ALA A 176 21.41 -8.50 0.72
N GLY A 177 21.48 -8.95 -0.54
CA GLY A 177 22.53 -9.84 -1.05
C GLY A 177 22.26 -11.33 -0.87
N TYR A 178 21.07 -11.71 -0.37
CA TYR A 178 20.64 -13.10 -0.20
C TYR A 178 20.00 -13.64 -1.50
N PHE A 179 20.76 -13.64 -2.59
CA PHE A 179 20.27 -13.97 -3.93
C PHE A 179 19.69 -15.39 -4.06
N GLU A 180 20.32 -16.38 -3.42
CA GLU A 180 19.83 -17.75 -3.45
C GLU A 180 18.49 -17.91 -2.70
N ALA A 181 18.33 -17.19 -1.58
CA ALA A 181 17.06 -17.16 -0.85
C ALA A 181 15.97 -16.48 -1.71
N ALA A 182 16.30 -15.34 -2.32
CA ALA A 182 15.39 -14.61 -3.20
C ALA A 182 14.91 -15.48 -4.38
N ALA A 183 15.81 -16.19 -5.06
CA ALA A 183 15.47 -17.09 -6.16
C ALA A 183 14.58 -18.25 -5.69
N SER A 184 14.82 -18.78 -4.49
CA SER A 184 13.99 -19.84 -3.89
C SER A 184 12.59 -19.34 -3.53
N VAL A 185 12.47 -18.13 -2.98
CA VAL A 185 11.19 -17.51 -2.63
C VAL A 185 10.34 -17.28 -3.87
N ASP A 186 10.90 -16.68 -4.92
CA ASP A 186 10.18 -16.46 -6.18
C ASP A 186 9.80 -17.77 -6.88
N ALA A 187 10.65 -18.81 -6.81
CA ALA A 187 10.31 -20.11 -7.36
C ALA A 187 9.04 -20.70 -6.72
N LYS A 188 8.79 -20.45 -5.42
CA LYS A 188 7.55 -20.86 -4.76
C LYS A 188 6.33 -20.11 -5.28
N ILE A 189 6.49 -18.86 -5.72
CA ILE A 189 5.40 -18.07 -6.31
C ILE A 189 4.91 -18.77 -7.59
N LEU A 190 5.82 -19.32 -8.41
CA LEU A 190 5.50 -20.01 -9.67
C LEU A 190 4.59 -21.24 -9.50
N GLU A 191 4.51 -21.80 -8.29
CA GLU A 191 3.62 -22.92 -7.95
C GLU A 191 2.16 -22.45 -7.70
N HIS A 192 1.94 -21.15 -7.56
CA HIS A 192 0.61 -20.58 -7.31
C HIS A 192 -0.28 -20.67 -8.56
N LYS A 193 -1.50 -21.21 -8.39
CA LYS A 193 -2.42 -21.52 -9.51
C LYS A 193 -3.03 -20.28 -10.16
N ASP A 194 -3.13 -19.19 -9.42
CA ASP A 194 -3.81 -17.95 -9.85
C ASP A 194 -2.89 -16.95 -10.59
N LEU A 195 -1.66 -17.35 -10.94
CA LEU A 195 -0.75 -16.51 -11.70
C LEU A 195 -1.23 -16.34 -13.15
N THR A 196 -1.29 -15.09 -13.61
CA THR A 196 -1.46 -14.79 -15.03
C THR A 196 -0.23 -15.25 -15.82
N ASN A 197 -0.38 -15.51 -17.13
CA ASN A 197 0.75 -15.86 -17.99
C ASN A 197 1.84 -14.76 -17.99
N LEU A 198 1.43 -13.49 -17.94
CA LEU A 198 2.36 -12.37 -17.85
C LEU A 198 3.09 -12.38 -16.51
N GLY A 199 2.35 -12.50 -15.40
CA GLY A 199 2.95 -12.54 -14.06
C GLY A 199 3.93 -13.70 -13.92
N ARG A 200 3.59 -14.91 -14.41
CA ARG A 200 4.50 -16.05 -14.43
C ARG A 200 5.82 -15.72 -15.14
N LYS A 201 5.74 -15.11 -16.32
CA LYS A 201 6.92 -14.72 -17.10
C LYS A 201 7.79 -13.69 -16.36
N GLU A 202 7.16 -12.68 -15.74
CA GLU A 202 7.87 -11.67 -14.95
C GLU A 202 8.62 -12.30 -13.75
N ILE A 203 7.98 -13.23 -13.04
CA ILE A 203 8.61 -13.95 -11.92
C ILE A 203 9.76 -14.84 -12.44
N GLU A 204 9.58 -15.55 -13.55
CA GLU A 204 10.63 -16.39 -14.15
C GLU A 204 11.87 -15.58 -14.56
N GLU A 205 11.66 -14.42 -15.19
CA GLU A 205 12.73 -13.48 -15.55
C GLU A 205 13.49 -13.01 -14.29
N ARG A 206 12.75 -12.72 -13.21
CA ARG A 206 13.33 -12.25 -11.94
C ARG A 206 14.11 -13.35 -11.20
N VAL A 207 13.62 -14.58 -11.20
CA VAL A 207 14.38 -15.75 -10.69
C VAL A 207 15.73 -15.88 -11.40
N GLN A 208 15.74 -15.71 -12.72
CA GLN A 208 16.99 -15.77 -13.49
C GLN A 208 17.91 -14.60 -13.17
N GLN A 209 17.35 -13.40 -12.94
CA GLN A 209 18.11 -12.23 -12.51
C GLN A 209 18.81 -12.48 -11.16
N TYR A 210 18.10 -13.05 -10.18
CA TYR A 210 18.67 -13.38 -8.88
C TYR A 210 19.77 -14.45 -8.97
N LYS A 211 19.60 -15.48 -9.80
CA LYS A 211 20.64 -16.49 -10.08
C LYS A 211 21.91 -15.88 -10.67
N ASN A 212 21.81 -14.74 -11.36
CA ASN A 212 22.94 -14.00 -11.89
C ASN A 212 23.56 -13.02 -10.86
N HIS A 213 23.13 -13.05 -9.60
CA HIS A 213 23.50 -12.11 -8.53
C HIS A 213 23.12 -10.65 -8.83
N GLU A 214 22.03 -10.44 -9.56
CA GLU A 214 21.51 -9.11 -9.88
C GLU A 214 20.21 -8.87 -9.13
N ALA A 215 20.13 -7.77 -8.38
CA ALA A 215 18.91 -7.42 -7.66
C ALA A 215 17.96 -6.61 -8.55
N PHE A 216 16.66 -6.89 -8.43
CA PHE A 216 15.63 -6.26 -9.24
C PHE A 216 15.52 -4.76 -8.90
N ARG A 217 15.35 -3.94 -9.94
CA ARG A 217 15.15 -2.50 -9.85
C ARG A 217 13.95 -2.10 -10.69
N ARG A 218 13.14 -1.19 -10.16
CA ARG A 218 12.11 -0.56 -10.98
C ARG A 218 12.77 0.22 -12.12
N SER A 219 12.16 0.17 -13.30
CA SER A 219 12.66 0.89 -14.47
C SER A 219 12.57 2.41 -14.25
N ILE A 220 13.59 3.14 -14.70
CA ILE A 220 13.63 4.61 -14.71
C ILE A 220 12.89 5.17 -15.94
N ARG A 221 12.37 4.32 -16.85
CA ARG A 221 11.72 4.78 -18.09
C ARG A 221 10.46 5.59 -17.82
#